data_AF-A0A383DJN3-F1
#
_entry.id   AF-A0A383DJN3-F1
#
_cell.length_a   1.000
_cell.length_b   1.000
_cell.length_c   1.000
_cell.angle_alpha   90.00
_cell.angle_beta   90.00
_cell.angle_gamma   90.00
#
_symmetry.space_group_name_H-M   'P 1'
#
loop_
_entity.id
_entity.type
_entity.pdbx_description
1 polymer ?
#
loop_
_entity_poly.entity_id
_entity_poly.type
_entity_poly.pdbx_seq_one_letter_code
_entity_poly.pdbx_strand_id
1 'polypeptide(L)'
;MIKRLHSLDAMRAILMLIGVYFHLAHSYSLFPNPWSQNPETVSIVFDYFREISHYFRMHGFFLIAGFFGALLFERKGGREMILNRFKRIFLPLMVFIWPIYVMNRYSEEFAKHQNEGLGIIQSLEGSLTIFNSLGEFFPWVTI
;
A
#
# COMPACT_ATOMS: atom_id res chain seq x y z
N MET A 1 19.28 -8.47 29.97
CA MET A 1 18.49 -9.18 28.94
C MET A 1 17.22 -8.37 28.69
N ILE A 2 17.07 -7.76 27.50
CA ILE A 2 15.88 -6.95 27.20
C ILE A 2 14.70 -7.90 26.96
N LYS A 3 13.64 -7.74 27.74
CA LYS A 3 12.39 -8.48 27.54
C LYS A 3 11.69 -7.95 26.29
N ARG A 4 11.31 -8.84 25.38
CA ARG A 4 10.50 -8.50 24.19
C ARG A 4 9.15 -7.96 24.64
N LEU A 5 8.70 -6.84 24.07
CA LEU A 5 7.43 -6.22 24.42
C LEU A 5 6.29 -6.90 23.65
N HIS A 6 5.88 -8.07 24.13
CA HIS A 6 4.88 -8.92 23.47
C HIS A 6 3.55 -8.20 23.20
N SER A 7 3.13 -7.29 24.09
CA SER A 7 1.88 -6.53 23.91
C SER A 7 1.94 -5.60 22.69
N LEU A 8 3.08 -4.97 22.43
CA LEU A 8 3.24 -4.08 21.26
C LEU A 8 3.38 -4.86 19.95
N ASP A 9 4.01 -6.03 20.01
CA ASP A 9 4.05 -6.96 18.87
C ASP A 9 2.65 -7.49 18.54
N ALA A 10 1.85 -7.85 19.55
CA ALA A 10 0.46 -8.26 19.39
C ALA A 10 -0.41 -7.13 18.82
N MET A 11 -0.24 -5.89 19.33
CA MET A 11 -0.93 -4.72 18.80
C MET A 11 -0.61 -4.50 17.32
N ARG A 12 0.67 -4.56 16.95
CA ARG A 12 1.08 -4.49 15.54
C ARG A 12 0.42 -5.60 14.71
N ALA A 13 0.39 -6.83 15.19
CA ALA A 13 -0.24 -7.95 14.48
C ALA A 13 -1.73 -7.73 14.25
N ILE A 14 -2.47 -7.27 15.28
CA ILE A 14 -3.89 -6.93 15.17
C ILE A 14 -4.12 -5.82 14.15
N LEU A 15 -3.31 -4.76 14.20
CA LEU A 15 -3.39 -3.65 13.23
C LEU A 15 -3.12 -4.14 11.80
N MET A 16 -2.15 -5.04 11.60
CA MET A 16 -1.89 -5.64 10.28
C MET A 16 -3.07 -6.50 9.80
N LEU A 17 -3.72 -7.25 10.69
CA LEU A 17 -4.87 -8.08 10.36
C LEU A 17 -6.07 -7.23 9.93
N ILE A 18 -6.35 -6.12 10.62
CA ILE A 18 -7.37 -5.14 10.22
C ILE A 18 -7.11 -4.66 8.78
N GLY A 19 -5.84 -4.57 8.37
CA GLY A 19 -5.48 -4.18 7.01
C GLY A 19 -5.92 -5.13 5.92
N VAL A 20 -5.97 -6.43 6.20
CA VAL A 20 -6.49 -7.42 5.23
C VAL A 20 -7.96 -7.12 4.95
N TYR A 21 -8.78 -6.93 5.99
CA TYR A 21 -10.20 -6.59 5.85
C TYR A 21 -10.42 -5.23 5.16
N PHE A 22 -9.55 -4.26 5.42
CA PHE A 22 -9.60 -2.96 4.74
C PHE A 22 -9.41 -3.07 3.23
N HIS A 23 -8.47 -3.89 2.76
CA HIS A 23 -8.26 -4.08 1.33
C HIS A 23 -9.45 -4.79 0.68
N LEU A 24 -10.09 -5.73 1.37
CA LEU A 24 -11.31 -6.38 0.89
C LEU A 24 -12.50 -5.41 0.83
N ALA A 25 -12.63 -4.51 1.82
CA ALA A 25 -13.71 -3.54 1.88
C ALA A 25 -13.72 -2.56 0.69
N HIS A 26 -12.59 -2.37 0.02
CA HIS A 26 -12.49 -1.45 -1.12
C HIS A 26 -13.40 -1.88 -2.28
N SER A 27 -13.59 -3.18 -2.50
CA SER A 27 -14.47 -3.70 -3.55
C SER A 27 -15.96 -3.45 -3.31
N TYR A 28 -16.34 -3.17 -2.07
CA TYR A 28 -17.73 -2.97 -1.64
C TYR A 28 -18.03 -1.51 -1.28
N SER A 29 -17.12 -0.60 -1.61
CA SER A 29 -17.28 0.84 -1.39
C SER A 29 -18.32 1.46 -2.33
N LEU A 30 -19.09 2.44 -1.86
CA LEU A 30 -19.96 3.23 -2.73
C LEU A 30 -19.16 4.12 -3.69
N PHE A 31 -17.95 4.51 -3.30
CA PHE A 31 -17.09 5.34 -4.14
C PHE A 31 -16.37 4.45 -5.15
N PRO A 32 -16.55 4.71 -6.46
CA PRO A 32 -15.93 3.90 -7.49
C PRO A 32 -14.42 3.91 -7.37
N ASN A 33 -13.86 2.72 -7.18
CA ASN A 33 -12.45 2.44 -7.37
C ASN A 33 -12.26 1.89 -8.79
N PRO A 34 -11.39 2.49 -9.63
CA PRO A 34 -11.18 2.04 -11.01
C PRO A 34 -10.77 0.56 -11.12
N TRP A 35 -10.21 -0.03 -10.07
CA TRP A 35 -9.55 -1.34 -10.14
C TRP A 35 -10.34 -2.50 -9.52
N SER A 36 -11.40 -2.26 -8.73
CA SER A 36 -11.94 -3.36 -7.90
C SER A 36 -13.40 -3.25 -7.45
N GLN A 37 -14.19 -2.28 -7.92
CA GLN A 37 -15.57 -2.12 -7.45
C GLN A 37 -16.51 -3.18 -8.04
N ASN A 38 -17.35 -3.80 -7.20
CA ASN A 38 -18.50 -4.59 -7.65
C ASN A 38 -19.80 -3.79 -7.45
N PRO A 39 -20.38 -3.18 -8.51
CA PRO A 39 -21.53 -2.29 -8.40
C PRO A 39 -22.77 -2.92 -7.75
N GLU A 40 -22.95 -4.24 -7.86
CA GLU A 40 -24.14 -4.94 -7.35
C GLU A 40 -24.11 -5.17 -5.84
N THR A 41 -22.95 -5.01 -5.20
CA THR A 41 -22.73 -5.41 -3.79
C THR A 41 -22.22 -4.27 -2.91
N VAL A 42 -22.25 -3.03 -3.42
CA VAL A 42 -21.75 -1.86 -2.69
C VAL A 42 -22.59 -1.54 -1.46
N SER A 43 -21.96 -1.09 -0.37
CA SER A 43 -22.65 -0.70 0.85
C SER A 43 -21.87 0.36 1.63
N ILE A 44 -22.60 1.35 2.16
CA ILE A 44 -22.04 2.44 2.97
C ILE A 44 -21.32 1.95 4.23
N VAL A 45 -21.68 0.76 4.73
CA VAL A 45 -21.03 0.15 5.90
C VAL A 45 -19.54 -0.08 5.64
N PHE A 46 -19.18 -0.50 4.43
CA PHE A 46 -17.78 -0.74 4.05
C PHE A 46 -17.00 0.57 3.91
N ASP A 47 -17.66 1.67 3.53
CA ASP A 47 -17.03 2.99 3.52
C ASP A 47 -16.67 3.46 4.92
N TYR A 48 -17.63 3.39 5.85
CA TYR A 48 -17.35 3.74 7.25
C TYR A 48 -16.27 2.86 7.86
N PHE A 49 -16.33 1.54 7.61
CA PHE A 49 -15.29 0.62 8.07
C PHE A 49 -13.90 0.97 7.49
N ARG A 50 -13.83 1.25 6.18
CA ARG A 50 -12.59 1.63 5.50
C ARG A 50 -11.99 2.87 6.15
N GLU A 51 -12.77 3.94 6.28
CA GLU A 51 -12.31 5.21 6.85
C GLU A 51 -11.90 5.06 8.31
N ILE A 52 -12.76 4.51 9.16
CA ILE A 52 -12.47 4.34 10.60
C ILE A 52 -11.22 3.47 10.79
N SER A 53 -11.14 2.35 10.09
CA SER A 53 -9.99 1.45 10.21
C SER A 53 -8.70 2.08 9.67
N HIS A 54 -8.78 2.91 8.63
CA HIS A 54 -7.62 3.63 8.09
C HIS A 54 -7.12 4.69 9.08
N TYR A 55 -8.01 5.57 9.53
CA TYR A 55 -7.68 6.61 10.52
C TYR A 55 -7.10 5.97 11.78
N PHE A 56 -7.77 4.97 12.36
CA PHE A 56 -7.27 4.36 13.58
C PHE A 56 -5.91 3.66 13.39
N ARG A 57 -5.78 2.84 12.35
CA ARG A 57 -4.61 1.98 12.17
C ARG A 57 -3.36 2.73 11.75
N MET A 58 -3.48 3.73 10.87
CA MET A 58 -2.32 4.53 10.45
C MET A 58 -1.75 5.30 11.65
N HIS A 59 -2.60 5.95 12.45
CA HIS A 59 -2.19 6.63 13.69
C HIS A 59 -1.62 5.64 14.71
N GLY A 60 -2.23 4.46 14.85
CA GLY A 60 -1.73 3.38 15.70
C GLY A 60 -0.33 2.91 15.31
N PHE A 61 -0.07 2.72 14.01
CA PHE A 61 1.27 2.38 13.52
C PHE A 61 2.28 3.49 13.76
N PHE A 62 1.90 4.77 13.58
CA PHE A 62 2.80 5.89 13.87
C PHE A 62 3.18 5.95 15.35
N LEU A 63 2.23 5.71 16.26
CA LEU A 63 2.49 5.66 17.70
C LEU A 63 3.47 4.52 18.05
N ILE A 64 3.24 3.32 17.51
CA ILE A 64 4.16 2.17 17.69
C ILE A 64 5.55 2.49 17.12
N ALA A 65 5.60 3.03 15.91
CA ALA A 65 6.85 3.34 15.23
C ALA A 65 7.65 4.43 15.97
N GLY A 66 6.95 5.43 16.52
CA GLY A 66 7.53 6.47 17.37
C GLY A 66 8.12 5.89 18.65
N PHE A 67 7.35 5.05 19.36
CA PHE A 67 7.82 4.39 20.58
C PHE A 67 9.10 3.55 20.34
N PHE A 68 9.09 2.66 19.34
CA PHE A 68 10.28 1.87 19.02
C PHE A 68 11.41 2.71 18.42
N GLY A 69 11.08 3.82 17.76
CA GLY A 69 12.06 4.79 17.27
C GLY A 69 12.83 5.46 18.40
N ALA A 70 12.13 5.98 19.40
CA ALA A 70 12.73 6.55 20.61
C ALA A 70 13.56 5.52 21.38
N LEU A 71 13.02 4.30 21.55
CA LEU A 71 13.75 3.21 22.21
C LEU A 71 15.04 2.83 21.46
N LEU A 72 15.04 2.89 20.13
CA LEU A 72 16.23 2.63 19.32
C LEU A 72 17.24 3.77 19.41
N PHE A 73 16.76 5.02 19.40
CA PHE A 73 17.58 6.22 19.55
C PHE A 73 18.34 6.20 20.88
N GLU A 74 17.65 5.97 21.99
CA GLU A 74 18.26 5.88 23.33
C GLU A 74 19.33 4.77 23.41
N ARG A 75 19.15 3.67 22.68
CA ARG A 75 20.05 2.51 22.77
C ARG A 75 21.27 2.57 21.86
N LYS A 76 21.14 3.15 20.67
CA LYS A 76 22.18 3.11 19.62
C LYS A 76 22.65 4.49 19.17
N GLY A 77 22.02 5.56 19.66
CA GLY A 77 22.24 6.92 19.21
C GLY A 77 21.61 7.22 17.85
N GLY A 78 21.53 8.52 17.52
CA GLY A 78 20.89 9.00 16.30
C GLY A 78 21.57 8.55 15.00
N ARG A 79 22.91 8.48 14.99
CA ARG A 79 23.69 8.12 13.79
C ARG A 79 23.37 6.71 13.30
N GLU A 80 23.46 5.71 14.18
CA GLU A 80 23.14 4.32 13.83
C GLU A 80 21.66 4.13 13.47
N MET A 81 20.76 4.86 14.15
CA MET A 81 19.34 4.86 13.80
C MET A 81 19.10 5.34 12.36
N ILE A 82 19.70 6.46 11.96
CA ILE A 82 19.53 7.04 10.62
C ILE A 82 20.13 6.13 9.56
N LEU A 83 21.36 5.63 9.76
CA LEU A 83 22.00 4.71 8.82
C LEU A 83 21.19 3.42 8.62
N ASN A 84 20.63 2.87 9.70
CA ASN A 84 19.75 1.71 9.62
C ASN A 84 18.45 2.01 8.85
N ARG A 85 17.82 3.18 9.08
CA ARG A 85 16.62 3.60 8.36
C ARG A 85 16.92 3.84 6.88
N PHE A 86 18.04 4.47 6.56
CA PHE A 86 18.47 4.71 5.19
C PHE A 86 18.62 3.39 4.41
N LYS A 87 19.33 2.41 4.98
CA LYS A 87 19.53 1.10 4.34
C LYS A 87 18.24 0.28 4.18
N ARG A 88 17.26 0.45 5.06
CA ARG A 88 16.03 -0.36 5.08
C ARG A 88 14.80 0.31 4.44
N ILE A 89 14.84 1.62 4.25
CA ILE A 89 13.71 2.40 3.71
C ILE A 89 14.15 3.08 2.41
N PHE A 90 15.16 3.93 2.47
CA PHE A 90 15.57 4.74 1.33
C PHE A 90 16.16 3.92 0.19
N LEU A 91 17.09 3.01 0.50
CA LEU A 91 17.74 2.19 -0.53
C LEU A 91 16.72 1.29 -1.27
N PRO A 92 15.83 0.52 -0.59
CA PRO A 92 14.78 -0.20 -1.29
C PRO A 92 13.85 0.70 -2.10
N LEU A 93 13.46 1.86 -1.56
CA LEU A 93 12.60 2.80 -2.29
C LEU A 93 13.24 3.24 -3.61
N MET A 94 14.51 3.64 -3.60
CA MET A 94 15.23 4.06 -4.81
C MET A 94 15.34 2.95 -5.86
N VAL A 95 15.51 1.70 -5.42
CA VAL A 95 15.61 0.55 -6.32
C VAL A 95 14.24 0.16 -6.88
N PHE A 96 13.19 0.19 -6.06
CA PHE A 96 11.88 -0.34 -6.41
C PHE A 96 10.89 0.69 -6.91
N ILE A 97 11.15 2.00 -6.80
CA ILE A 97 10.22 3.05 -7.25
C ILE A 97 9.81 2.86 -8.71
N TRP A 98 10.79 2.56 -9.58
CA TRP A 98 10.57 2.43 -11.01
C TRP A 98 9.82 1.12 -11.37
N PRO A 99 10.22 -0.07 -10.90
CA PRO A 99 9.44 -1.29 -11.07
C PRO A 99 8.02 -1.22 -10.50
N ILE A 100 7.85 -0.61 -9.31
CA ILE A 100 6.53 -0.44 -8.68
C ILE A 100 5.64 0.45 -9.54
N TYR A 101 6.17 1.56 -10.06
CA TYR A 101 5.41 2.46 -10.91
C TYR A 101 4.92 1.76 -12.19
N VAL A 102 5.81 1.07 -12.90
CA VAL A 102 5.46 0.30 -14.11
C VAL A 102 4.41 -0.77 -13.79
N MET A 103 4.58 -1.51 -12.69
CA MET A 103 3.64 -2.55 -12.30
C MET A 103 2.25 -1.99 -11.95
N ASN A 104 2.18 -0.84 -11.29
CA ASN A 104 0.90 -0.19 -11.02
C ASN A 104 0.24 0.21 -12.33
N ARG A 105 0.92 0.96 -13.21
CA ARG A 105 0.35 1.37 -14.52
C ARG A 105 -0.12 0.17 -15.35
N TYR A 106 0.66 -0.91 -15.38
CA TYR A 106 0.25 -2.15 -16.02
C TYR A 106 -1.03 -2.73 -15.42
N SER A 107 -1.11 -2.80 -14.09
CA SER A 107 -2.27 -3.33 -13.37
C SER A 107 -3.52 -2.46 -13.57
N GLU A 108 -3.33 -1.15 -13.68
CA GLU A 108 -4.39 -0.17 -13.94
C GLU A 108 -5.01 -0.37 -15.32
N GLU A 109 -4.20 -0.43 -16.38
CA GLU A 109 -4.69 -0.70 -17.74
C GLU A 109 -5.30 -2.10 -17.86
N PHE A 110 -4.74 -3.09 -17.15
CA PHE A 110 -5.31 -4.45 -17.11
C PHE A 110 -6.71 -4.45 -16.50
N ALA A 111 -6.88 -3.76 -15.36
CA ALA A 111 -8.18 -3.67 -14.70
C ALA A 111 -9.21 -2.94 -15.58
N LYS A 112 -8.78 -1.91 -16.30
CA LYS A 112 -9.63 -1.19 -17.26
C LYS A 112 -10.12 -2.11 -18.39
N HIS A 113 -9.22 -2.88 -19.01
CA HIS A 113 -9.60 -3.83 -20.05
C HIS A 113 -10.50 -4.97 -19.54
N GLN A 114 -10.30 -5.43 -18.30
CA GLN A 114 -11.20 -6.40 -17.68
C GLN A 114 -12.59 -5.81 -17.41
N ASN A 115 -12.67 -4.53 -17.02
CA ASN A 115 -13.95 -3.83 -16.85
C ASN A 115 -14.69 -3.66 -18.18
N GLU A 116 -13.97 -3.46 -19.28
CA GLU A 116 -14.51 -3.45 -20.65
C GLU A 116 -14.99 -4.85 -21.13
N GLY A 117 -14.79 -5.91 -20.35
CA GLY A 117 -15.24 -7.27 -20.64
C GLY A 117 -14.32 -8.07 -21.56
N LEU A 118 -13.08 -7.63 -21.76
CA LEU A 118 -12.10 -8.34 -22.58
C LEU A 118 -11.64 -9.65 -21.91
N GLY A 119 -11.24 -10.64 -22.71
CA GLY A 119 -10.66 -11.88 -22.20
C GLY A 119 -9.32 -11.63 -21.51
N ILE A 120 -8.93 -12.46 -20.53
CA ILE A 120 -7.70 -12.29 -19.74
C ILE A 120 -6.46 -12.07 -20.61
N ILE A 121 -6.29 -12.89 -21.67
CA ILE A 121 -5.14 -12.79 -22.58
C ILE A 121 -5.14 -11.46 -23.35
N GLN A 122 -6.32 -11.02 -23.81
CA GLN A 122 -6.47 -9.76 -24.53
C GLN A 122 -6.19 -8.57 -23.62
N SER A 123 -6.63 -8.63 -22.37
CA SER A 123 -6.30 -7.61 -21.36
C SER A 123 -4.80 -7.58 -21.07
N LEU A 124 -4.15 -8.75 -20.91
CA LEU A 124 -2.69 -8.81 -20.66
C LEU A 124 -1.89 -8.21 -21.81
N GLU A 125 -2.26 -8.51 -23.06
CA GLU A 125 -1.62 -7.96 -24.26
C GLU A 125 -1.92 -6.46 -24.42
N GLY A 126 -3.16 -6.04 -24.19
CA GLY A 126 -3.58 -4.63 -24.24
C GLY A 126 -2.84 -3.76 -23.22
N SER A 127 -2.60 -4.28 -22.02
CA SER A 127 -1.85 -3.57 -20.97
C SER A 127 -0.37 -3.37 -21.29
N LEU A 128 0.21 -4.09 -22.27
CA LEU A 128 1.58 -3.84 -22.72
C LEU A 128 1.72 -2.51 -23.48
N THR A 129 0.60 -1.88 -23.86
CA THR A 129 0.62 -0.57 -24.52
C THR A 129 1.28 0.53 -23.69
N ILE A 130 1.38 0.37 -22.36
CA ILE A 130 2.13 1.27 -21.48
C ILE A 130 3.60 1.43 -21.89
N PHE A 131 4.16 0.45 -22.60
CA PHE A 131 5.55 0.49 -23.06
C PHE A 131 5.72 1.23 -24.39
N ASN A 132 4.63 1.59 -25.07
CA ASN A 132 4.69 2.29 -26.34
C ASN A 132 4.99 3.80 -26.18
N SER A 133 4.73 4.38 -25.00
CA SER A 133 5.04 5.78 -24.69
C SER A 133 6.18 5.88 -23.67
N LEU A 134 7.40 6.17 -24.15
CA LEU A 134 8.56 6.42 -23.28
C LEU A 134 8.34 7.57 -22.29
N GLY A 135 7.42 8.49 -22.57
CA GLY A 135 7.06 9.60 -21.68
C GLY A 135 6.25 9.18 -20.46
N GLU A 136 5.41 8.15 -20.55
CA GLU A 136 4.61 7.63 -19.43
C GLU A 136 5.37 6.62 -18.57
N PHE A 137 6.62 6.34 -18.92
CA PHE A 137 7.48 5.39 -18.23
C PHE A 137 8.08 5.94 -16.94
N PHE A 138 8.01 7.26 -16.77
CA PHE A 138 8.67 7.96 -15.70
C PHE A 138 7.68 8.44 -14.63
N PRO A 139 7.95 8.18 -13.34
CA PRO A 139 7.01 8.46 -12.26
C PRO A 139 6.77 9.96 -11.97
N TRP A 140 7.50 10.87 -12.64
CA TRP A 140 7.41 12.33 -12.44
C TRP A 140 6.50 13.04 -13.45
N VAL A 141 5.88 12.31 -14.38
CA VAL A 141 4.85 12.87 -15.26
C VAL A 141 3.51 12.75 -14.56
N THR A 142 3.04 13.86 -13.99
CA THR A 142 1.66 13.98 -13.47
C THR A 142 0.73 14.28 -14.64
N ILE A 143 -0.26 13.41 -14.87
CA ILE A 143 -1.40 13.66 -15.77
C ILE A 143 -2.46 14.45 -15.01
#